data_AF-A0A352A893-F1
#
_entry.id   AF-A0A352A893-F1
#
_cell.length_a   1.000
_cell.length_b   1.000
_cell.length_c   1.000
_cell.angle_alpha   90.00
_cell.angle_beta   90.00
_cell.angle_gamma   90.00
#
_symmetry.space_group_name_H-M   'P 1'
#
loop_
_entity.id
_entity.type
_entity.pdbx_description
1 polymer ?
#
loop_
_entity_poly.entity_id
_entity_poly.type
_entity_poly.pdbx_seq_one_letter_code
_entity_poly.pdbx_strand_id
1 'polypeptide(L)' 'MFQKREMRLSGSGGQGVILAAIIFADAAIEDGLNAIQTQSYGPEARGGASKAEVIINDSEINYPKVMKNNLLL' A
#
# COMPACT_ATOMS: atom_id res chain seq x y z
N MET A 1 -18.70 -3.48 -11.22
CA MET A 1 -17.82 -2.31 -11.03
C MET A 1 -16.97 -2.60 -9.82
N PHE A 2 -15.66 -2.70 -9.97
CA PHE A 2 -14.77 -2.94 -8.84
C PHE A 2 -14.72 -1.65 -8.02
N GLN A 3 -14.88 -1.75 -6.70
CA GLN A 3 -14.75 -0.58 -5.83
C GLN A 3 -13.26 -0.32 -5.60
N LYS A 4 -12.80 0.92 -5.84
CA LYS A 4 -11.44 1.37 -5.48
C LYS A 4 -11.12 0.95 -4.04
N ARG A 5 -10.00 0.24 -3.85
CA ARG A 5 -9.51 -0.18 -2.54
C ARG A 5 -8.25 0.58 -2.19
N GLU A 6 -8.27 1.22 -1.04
CA GLU A 6 -7.19 2.01 -0.47
C GLU A 6 -6.83 1.41 0.88
N MET A 7 -5.59 0.99 1.04
CA MET A 7 -5.11 0.30 2.23
C MET A 7 -3.87 1.00 2.76
N ARG A 8 -3.75 1.09 4.08
CA ARG A 8 -2.54 1.54 4.78
C ARG A 8 -2.12 0.49 5.78
N LEU A 9 -0.86 0.10 5.70
CA LEU A 9 -0.20 -0.78 6.63
C LEU A 9 0.83 0.04 7.39
N SER A 10 0.84 -0.04 8.71
CA SER A 10 1.75 0.70 9.59
C SER A 10 2.41 -0.25 10.58
N GLY A 11 3.65 0.03 10.96
CA GLY A 11 4.36 -0.76 11.95
C GLY A 11 5.79 -0.30 12.14
N SER A 12 6.60 -1.12 12.80
CA SER A 12 8.03 -0.87 12.98
C SER A 12 8.85 -1.43 11.82
N GLY A 13 9.92 -0.72 11.47
CA GLY A 13 10.88 -1.17 10.47
C GLY A 13 11.41 -2.58 10.79
N GLY A 14 11.39 -3.46 9.78
CA GLY A 14 11.80 -4.86 9.91
C GLY A 14 10.65 -5.87 10.10
N GLN A 15 9.40 -5.42 10.27
CA GLN A 15 8.24 -6.31 10.44
C GLN A 15 7.60 -6.77 9.11
N GLY A 16 8.12 -6.32 7.97
CA GLY A 16 7.61 -6.72 6.65
C GLY A 16 6.41 -5.90 6.14
N VAL A 17 6.05 -4.79 6.78
CA VAL A 17 4.91 -3.90 6.40
C VAL A 17 4.99 -3.47 4.92
N ILE A 18 6.17 -3.08 4.46
CA ILE A 18 6.41 -2.69 3.06
C ILE A 18 6.26 -3.88 2.12
N LEU A 19 6.81 -5.03 2.49
CA LEU A 19 6.76 -6.25 1.69
C LEU A 19 5.30 -6.72 1.52
N ALA A 20 4.51 -6.70 2.60
CA ALA A 20 3.10 -7.04 2.53
C ALA A 20 2.34 -6.14 1.55
N ALA A 21 2.60 -4.82 1.56
CA ALA A 21 2.01 -3.88 0.61
C ALA A 21 2.40 -4.18 -0.85
N ILE A 22 3.65 -4.56 -1.09
CA ILE A 22 4.12 -4.96 -2.42
C ILE A 22 3.39 -6.22 -2.89
N ILE A 23 3.29 -7.25 -2.04
CA ILE A 23 2.57 -8.50 -2.36
C ILE A 23 1.10 -8.22 -2.72
N PHE A 24 0.42 -7.32 -2.00
CA PHE A 24 -0.96 -6.95 -2.34
C PHE A 24 -1.07 -6.23 -3.69
N ALA A 25 -0.13 -5.36 -4.01
CA ALA A 25 -0.12 -4.66 -5.29
C ALA A 25 0.17 -5.62 -6.44
N ASP A 26 1.16 -6.50 -6.28
CA ASP A 26 1.53 -7.50 -7.29
C ASP A 26 0.37 -8.47 -7.58
N ALA A 27 -0.28 -9.00 -6.53
CA ALA A 27 -1.43 -9.87 -6.71
C ALA A 27 -2.58 -9.17 -7.46
N ALA A 28 -2.81 -7.88 -7.21
CA ALA A 28 -3.82 -7.12 -7.93
C ALA A 28 -3.46 -6.92 -9.42
N ILE A 29 -2.17 -6.73 -9.72
CA ILE A 29 -1.68 -6.62 -11.10
C ILE A 29 -1.81 -7.97 -11.82
N GLU A 30 -1.51 -9.08 -11.15
CA GLU A 30 -1.72 -10.44 -11.69
C GLU A 30 -3.20 -10.71 -12.02
N ASP A 31 -4.13 -10.14 -11.23
CA ASP A 31 -5.58 -10.18 -11.49
C ASP A 31 -6.04 -9.17 -12.58
N GLY A 32 -5.11 -8.47 -13.25
CA GLY A 32 -5.43 -7.52 -14.32
C GLY A 32 -5.96 -6.16 -13.85
N LEU A 33 -5.77 -5.82 -12.57
CA LEU A 33 -6.14 -4.52 -12.00
C LEU A 33 -4.96 -3.55 -12.04
N ASN A 34 -5.26 -2.26 -11.89
CA ASN A 34 -4.24 -1.24 -11.68
C ASN A 34 -3.93 -1.14 -10.18
N ALA A 35 -2.64 -1.07 -9.84
CA ALA A 35 -2.19 -0.89 -8.47
C ALA A 35 -1.09 0.17 -8.36
N ILE A 36 -1.12 0.94 -7.27
CA ILE A 36 -0.03 1.83 -6.85
C ILE A 36 0.34 1.50 -5.41
N GLN A 37 1.63 1.24 -5.19
CA GLN A 37 2.21 1.08 -3.85
C GLN A 37 3.04 2.33 -3.53
N THR A 38 2.87 2.87 -2.32
CA THR A 38 3.75 3.91 -1.78
C THR A 38 4.21 3.54 -0.38
N GLN A 39 5.32 4.11 0.04
CA GLN A 39 5.95 3.80 1.33
C GLN A 39 6.58 5.05 1.94
N SER A 40 6.64 5.06 3.27
CA SER A 40 7.26 6.09 4.08
C SER A 40 7.89 5.43 5.28
N TYR A 41 9.16 5.71 5.54
CA TYR A 41 9.88 5.22 6.70
C TYR A 41 10.68 6.37 7.32
N GLY A 42 10.82 6.34 8.64
CA GLY A 42 11.64 7.32 9.35
C GLY A 42 13.15 7.08 9.13
N PRO A 43 14.01 8.07 9.47
CA PRO A 43 15.45 7.99 9.28
C PRO A 43 16.17 7.06 10.26
N GLU A 44 15.44 6.36 11.13
CA GLU A 44 16.02 5.53 12.17
C GLU A 44 16.72 4.29 11.58
N ALA A 45 17.88 3.94 12.12
CA ALA A 45 18.68 2.81 11.63
C ALA A 45 17.93 1.46 11.75
N ARG A 46 17.06 1.29 12.76
CA ARG A 46 16.23 0.09 12.99
C ARG A 46 14.97 0.46 13.78
N GLY A 47 13.87 -0.26 13.55
CA GLY A 47 12.65 -0.19 14.39
C GLY A 47 11.84 1.11 14.27
N GLY A 48 12.25 2.06 13.43
CA GLY A 48 11.54 3.31 13.17
C GLY A 48 10.13 3.09 12.60
N ALA A 49 9.28 4.11 12.73
CA ALA A 49 7.94 4.05 12.18
C ALA A 49 7.99 3.87 10.66
N SER A 50 7.32 2.82 10.18
CA SER A 50 7.21 2.45 8.79
C SER A 50 5.75 2.39 8.39
N LYS A 51 5.44 2.93 7.23
CA LYS A 51 4.11 2.95 6.63
C LYS A 51 4.23 2.53 5.18
N ALA A 52 3.34 1.66 4.75
CA ALA A 52 3.14 1.34 3.34
C ALA A 52 1.66 1.49 2.99
N GLU A 53 1.39 1.90 1.76
CA GLU A 53 0.05 2.19 1.27
C GLU A 53 -0.13 1.53 -0.09
N VAL A 54 -1.33 1.01 -0.34
CA VAL A 54 -1.69 0.34 -1.59
C VAL A 54 -3.03 0.87 -2.06
N ILE A 55 -3.10 1.24 -3.33
CA ILE A 55 -4.33 1.64 -4.01
C ILE A 55 -4.55 0.66 -5.15
N ILE A 56 -5.73 0.02 -5.21
CA ILE A 56 -6.11 -0.93 -6.27
C ILE A 56 -7.40 -0.44 -6.92
N ASN A 57 -7.45 -0.48 -8.25
CA ASN A 57 -8.61 -0.05 -9.01
C ASN A 57 -8.73 -0.81 -10.35
N ASP A 58 -9.94 -0.97 -10.88
CA ASP A 58 -10.17 -1.53 -12.23
C ASP A 58 -9.88 -0.53 -13.35
N SER A 59 -9.77 0.75 -13.00
CA SER A 59 -9.49 1.88 -13.87
C SER A 59 -8.19 2.58 -13.47
N GLU A 60 -7.71 3.48 -14.34
CA GLU A 60 -6.47 4.24 -14.13
C GLU A 60 -6.47 5.00 -12.77
N ILE A 61 -5.30 5.02 -12.12
CA ILE A 61 -5.12 5.67 -10.82
C ILE A 61 -4.38 7.00 -11.03
N ASN A 62 -5.12 8.11 -10.98
CA ASN A 62 -4.59 9.45 -11.24
C ASN A 62 -3.88 10.09 -10.04
N TYR A 63 -4.07 9.56 -8.83
CA TYR A 63 -3.48 10.11 -7.61
C TYR A 63 -2.82 9.02 -6.75
N PRO A 64 -1.50 9.09 -6.49
CA PRO A 64 -0.74 7.97 -5.93
C PRO A 64 -0.78 7.88 -4.40
N LYS A 65 -1.66 8.62 -3.71
CA LYS A 65 -1.78 8.58 -2.24
C LYS A 65 -3.17 8.21 -1.78
N VAL A 66 -3.23 7.48 -0.67
CA VAL A 66 -4.49 7.13 -0.01
C VAL A 66 -5.16 8.41 0.52
N MET A 67 -6.37 8.65 0.07
CA MET A 67 -7.22 9.75 0.52
C MET A 67 -8.25 9.29 1.55
N LYS A 68 -8.83 8.10 1.31
CA LYS A 68 -9.82 7.51 2.21
C LYS A 68 -9.48 6.06 2.43
N ASN A 69 -9.05 5.75 3.65
CA ASN A 69 -8.59 4.41 3.96
C ASN A 69 -9.78 3.44 4.07
N ASN A 70 -9.80 2.41 3.23
CA ASN A 70 -10.76 1.31 3.35
C ASN A 70 -10.29 0.28 4.39
N LEU A 71 -8.97 0.15 4.59
CA LEU A 71 -8.35 -0.76 5.55
C LEU A 71 -7.12 -0.13 6.20
N LEU A 72 -7.05 -0.17 7.54
CA LEU A 72 -5.87 0.21 8.31
C LEU A 72 -5.40 -1.01 9.11
N LEU A 73 -4.13 -1.36 8.93
CA LEU A 73 -3.43 -2.43 9.64
C LEU A 73 -2.19 -1.89 10.35
#